data_AF-A0A960MHF3-F1
#
_entry.id   AF-A0A960MHF3-F1
#
_cell.length_a   1.000
_cell.length_b   1.000
_cell.length_c   1.000
_cell.angle_alpha   90.00
_cell.angle_beta   90.00
_cell.angle_gamma   90.00
#
_symmetry.space_group_name_H-M   'P 1'
#
loop_
_entity.id
_entity.type
_entity.pdbx_description
1 polymer ?
#
loop_
_entity_poly.entity_id
_entity_poly.type
_entity_poly.pdbx_seq_one_letter_code
_entity_poly.pdbx_strand_id
1 'polypeptide(L)'
;MFGLLKKIFGTAQSRQIKQYQKIVKQINAIEKDYQSLSDDEIKEKVGAFRARLEGGETVDDLLPEAYALVKNTCRRLLGTDIHVSGYNQKWDMVPYDVQLIGAIAMHHGSIAEMMTGEGKTLTASMPLFLNALTGKPTHLVTVNDYLANRDCEWIGEIFRYLGLTVKALVNQTPPHERKEIYAADIVYGTASEFGFDYLRDNSMARSPEEQCQRGHYFAIIDEVDSILIDEARTPLIISGPSSQSRQMYDALKGPVSNIVIKQRDLCNKLASEGRKILEKLGLLNEEGEQEKLSKEEGKEKEEAFRK
;
A
#
# COMPACT_ATOMS: atom_id res chain seq x y z
N MET A 1 21.58 35.99 10.10
CA MET A 1 20.66 36.12 11.26
C MET A 1 19.78 34.87 11.48
N PHE A 2 19.30 34.18 10.44
CA PHE A 2 18.50 32.94 10.57
C PHE A 2 19.23 31.72 11.18
N GLY A 3 20.55 31.56 10.96
CA GLY A 3 21.32 30.44 11.50
C GLY A 3 21.52 30.49 13.02
N LEU A 4 21.54 31.68 13.63
CA LEU A 4 21.75 31.85 15.07
C LEU A 4 20.46 31.55 15.87
N LEU A 5 19.30 31.96 15.35
CA LEU A 5 17.98 31.65 15.92
C LEU A 5 17.66 30.14 15.83
N LYS A 6 18.02 29.47 14.73
CA LYS A 6 17.85 28.01 14.56
C LYS A 6 18.73 27.21 15.54
N LYS A 7 19.91 27.74 15.91
CA LYS A 7 20.84 27.15 16.88
C LYS A 7 20.37 27.30 18.33
N ILE A 8 19.65 28.37 18.64
CA ILE A 8 19.10 28.65 19.99
C ILE A 8 17.75 27.93 20.22
N PHE A 9 16.88 27.87 19.21
CA PHE A 9 15.54 27.28 19.33
C PHE A 9 15.41 25.83 18.83
N GLY A 10 16.45 25.29 18.18
CA GLY A 10 16.44 23.98 17.53
C GLY A 10 15.56 23.92 16.27
N THR A 11 15.68 22.84 15.52
CA THR A 11 14.74 22.46 14.45
C THR A 11 13.54 21.70 15.02
N ALA A 12 12.43 21.63 14.29
CA ALA A 12 11.27 20.80 14.67
C ALA A 12 11.69 19.35 14.96
N GLN A 13 12.53 18.76 14.09
CA GLN A 13 13.11 17.44 14.28
C GLN A 13 13.93 17.34 15.58
N SER A 14 14.79 18.31 15.88
CA SER A 14 15.58 18.28 17.12
C SER A 14 14.72 18.36 18.39
N ARG A 15 13.55 19.00 18.32
CA ARG A 15 12.58 19.04 19.43
C ARG A 15 11.87 17.70 19.58
N GLN A 16 11.48 17.08 18.47
CA GLN A 16 10.85 15.77 18.44
C GLN A 16 11.80 14.69 18.97
N ILE A 17 13.07 14.68 18.55
CA ILE A 17 14.09 13.78 19.09
C ILE A 17 14.25 13.96 20.61
N LYS A 18 14.25 15.20 21.11
CA LYS A 18 14.30 15.47 22.56
C LYS A 18 13.07 14.94 23.31
N GLN A 19 11.89 14.93 22.68
CA GLN A 19 10.70 14.31 23.25
C GLN A 19 10.86 12.79 23.30
N TYR A 20 11.31 12.17 22.21
CA TYR A 20 11.56 10.74 22.14
C TYR A 20 12.62 10.30 23.16
N GLN A 21 13.68 11.08 23.37
CA GLN A 21 14.68 10.81 24.41
C GLN A 21 14.08 10.75 25.83
N LYS A 22 13.01 11.47 26.13
CA LYS A 22 12.32 11.35 27.42
C LYS A 22 11.61 10.00 27.54
N ILE A 23 10.97 9.56 26.48
CA ILE A 23 10.31 8.26 26.39
C ILE A 23 11.35 7.13 26.49
N VAL A 24 12.49 7.26 25.81
CA VAL A 24 13.62 6.30 25.92
C VAL A 24 14.09 6.13 27.37
N LYS A 25 14.17 7.22 28.13
CA LYS A 25 14.52 7.13 29.56
C LYS A 25 13.47 6.36 30.36
N GLN A 26 12.19 6.54 30.05
CA GLN A 26 11.11 5.77 30.69
C GLN A 26 11.20 4.29 30.32
N ILE A 27 11.38 3.98 29.03
CA ILE A 27 11.57 2.61 28.53
C ILE A 27 12.72 1.92 29.27
N ASN A 28 13.89 2.57 29.37
CA ASN A 28 15.06 1.99 30.02
C ASN A 28 14.87 1.82 31.54
N ALA A 29 14.12 2.71 32.19
CA ALA A 29 13.79 2.55 33.61
C ALA A 29 12.87 1.33 33.83
N ILE A 30 11.80 1.20 33.03
CA ILE A 30 10.86 0.07 33.11
C ILE A 30 11.56 -1.24 32.73
N GLU A 31 12.42 -1.25 31.71
CA GLU A 31 13.16 -2.45 31.30
C GLU A 31 14.06 -2.97 32.42
N LYS A 32 14.66 -2.07 33.21
CA LYS A 32 15.45 -2.44 34.38
C LYS A 32 14.59 -3.12 35.44
N ASP A 33 13.38 -2.63 35.69
CA ASP A 33 12.45 -3.26 36.61
C ASP A 33 12.02 -4.66 36.10
N TYR A 34 11.79 -4.79 34.80
CA TYR A 34 11.45 -6.07 34.16
C TYR A 34 12.57 -7.12 34.21
N GLN A 35 13.82 -6.74 34.42
CA GLN A 35 14.92 -7.70 34.63
C GLN A 35 14.74 -8.54 35.91
N SER A 36 13.99 -8.02 36.90
CA SER A 36 13.71 -8.74 38.14
C SER A 36 12.56 -9.75 38.03
N LEU A 37 11.77 -9.69 36.95
CA LEU A 37 10.63 -10.56 36.72
C LEU A 37 11.05 -11.93 36.18
N SER A 38 10.24 -12.93 36.44
CA SER A 38 10.32 -14.25 35.82
C SER A 38 9.82 -14.23 34.36
N ASP A 39 10.14 -15.29 33.62
CA ASP A 39 9.69 -15.45 32.23
C ASP A 39 8.16 -15.53 32.12
N ASP A 40 7.49 -16.13 33.11
CA ASP A 40 6.04 -16.23 33.16
C ASP A 40 5.40 -14.85 33.41
N GLU A 41 5.92 -14.08 34.37
CA GLU A 41 5.47 -12.70 34.62
C GLU A 41 5.65 -11.79 33.40
N ILE A 42 6.70 -11.99 32.62
CA ILE A 42 6.95 -11.26 31.36
C ILE A 42 5.90 -11.60 30.31
N LYS A 43 5.55 -12.88 30.14
CA LYS A 43 4.51 -13.30 29.19
C LYS A 43 3.13 -12.83 29.63
N GLU A 44 2.83 -12.83 30.92
CA GLU A 44 1.57 -12.33 31.48
C GLU A 44 1.31 -10.84 31.18
N LYS A 45 2.37 -10.03 31.00
CA LYS A 45 2.24 -8.62 30.60
C LYS A 45 1.47 -8.44 29.29
N VAL A 46 1.57 -9.37 28.35
CA VAL A 46 0.85 -9.30 27.06
C VAL A 46 -0.67 -9.32 27.29
N GLY A 47 -1.15 -10.20 28.17
CA GLY A 47 -2.57 -10.25 28.55
C GLY A 47 -3.02 -8.97 29.25
N ALA A 48 -2.20 -8.44 30.15
CA ALA A 48 -2.47 -7.17 30.83
C ALA A 48 -2.54 -5.98 29.87
N PHE A 49 -1.66 -5.91 28.86
CA PHE A 49 -1.68 -4.87 27.85
C PHE A 49 -2.93 -4.95 26.97
N ARG A 50 -3.31 -6.15 26.52
CA ARG A 50 -4.55 -6.36 25.75
C ARG A 50 -5.78 -5.92 26.55
N ALA A 51 -5.88 -6.30 27.82
CA ALA A 51 -6.99 -5.90 28.70
C ALA A 51 -7.05 -4.37 28.91
N ARG A 52 -5.90 -3.69 29.00
CA ARG A 52 -5.82 -2.22 29.10
C ARG A 52 -6.28 -1.52 27.82
N LEU A 53 -5.89 -2.04 26.64
CA LEU A 53 -6.39 -1.54 25.35
C LEU A 53 -7.91 -1.72 25.21
N GLU A 54 -8.45 -2.87 25.63
CA GLU A 54 -9.90 -3.10 25.68
C GLU A 54 -10.60 -2.16 26.67
N GLY A 55 -9.91 -1.80 27.76
CA GLY A 55 -10.35 -0.81 28.75
C GLY A 55 -10.30 0.65 28.27
N GLY A 56 -9.83 0.91 27.03
CA GLY A 56 -9.82 2.24 26.41
C GLY A 56 -8.48 2.99 26.48
N GLU A 57 -7.43 2.36 27.00
CA GLU A 57 -6.07 2.90 26.91
C GLU A 57 -5.57 2.87 25.46
N THR A 58 -4.72 3.83 25.08
CA THR A 58 -4.20 3.91 23.72
C THR A 58 -2.86 3.19 23.56
N VAL A 59 -2.47 2.92 22.31
CA VAL A 59 -1.14 2.38 22.01
C VAL A 59 -0.01 3.33 22.41
N ASP A 60 -0.26 4.65 22.37
CA ASP A 60 0.72 5.66 22.80
C ASP A 60 0.96 5.60 24.32
N ASP A 61 -0.10 5.37 25.10
CA ASP A 61 -0.01 5.24 26.56
C ASP A 61 0.81 4.00 26.96
N LEU A 62 0.62 2.89 26.23
CA LEU A 62 1.35 1.63 26.47
C LEU A 62 2.78 1.61 25.93
N LEU A 63 3.15 2.54 25.05
CA LEU A 63 4.41 2.50 24.30
C LEU A 63 5.64 2.28 25.19
N PRO A 64 5.84 2.99 26.32
CA PRO A 64 7.03 2.83 27.13
C PRO A 64 7.16 1.42 27.73
N GLU A 65 6.04 0.85 28.20
CA GLU A 65 6.00 -0.48 28.81
C GLU A 65 6.16 -1.59 27.77
N ALA A 66 5.49 -1.46 26.62
CA ALA A 66 5.57 -2.42 25.53
C ALA A 66 7.00 -2.48 24.94
N TYR A 67 7.65 -1.34 24.75
CA TYR A 67 9.03 -1.29 24.21
C TYR A 67 10.04 -1.80 25.24
N ALA A 68 9.81 -1.54 26.53
CA ALA A 68 10.61 -2.12 27.60
C ALA A 68 10.48 -3.65 27.63
N LEU A 69 9.27 -4.19 27.39
CA LEU A 69 9.04 -5.63 27.31
C LEU A 69 9.83 -6.25 26.15
N VAL A 70 9.75 -5.67 24.95
CA VAL A 70 10.51 -6.14 23.78
C VAL A 70 12.02 -6.11 24.06
N LYS A 71 12.54 -5.01 24.61
CA LYS A 71 13.97 -4.90 24.96
C LYS A 71 14.39 -5.93 26.00
N ASN A 72 13.55 -6.20 26.99
CA ASN A 72 13.79 -7.22 28.01
C ASN A 72 13.77 -8.64 27.40
N THR A 73 12.84 -8.93 26.49
CA THR A 73 12.81 -10.19 25.73
C THR A 73 14.11 -10.39 24.94
N CYS A 74 14.57 -9.38 24.21
CA CYS A 74 15.86 -9.44 23.51
C CYS A 74 17.02 -9.74 24.47
N ARG A 75 17.00 -9.20 25.70
CA ARG A 75 18.00 -9.51 26.73
C ARG A 75 17.91 -10.96 27.21
N ARG A 76 16.71 -11.50 27.40
CA ARG A 76 16.50 -12.90 27.84
C ARG A 76 16.93 -13.90 26.78
N LEU A 77 16.77 -13.56 25.51
CA LEU A 77 17.23 -14.37 24.39
C LEU A 77 18.76 -14.37 24.23
N LEU A 78 19.53 -13.54 24.96
CA LEU A 78 20.98 -13.50 24.79
C LEU A 78 21.63 -14.88 24.96
N GLY A 79 22.38 -15.27 23.93
CA GLY A 79 23.12 -16.53 23.88
C GLY A 79 22.31 -17.75 23.41
N THR A 80 21.00 -17.63 23.19
CA THR A 80 20.18 -18.71 22.64
C THR A 80 20.47 -18.92 21.16
N ASP A 81 20.46 -20.18 20.72
CA ASP A 81 20.57 -20.53 19.30
C ASP A 81 19.21 -20.37 18.60
N ILE A 82 19.16 -19.52 17.58
CA ILE A 82 17.99 -19.31 16.73
C ILE A 82 18.28 -19.90 15.35
N HIS A 83 17.37 -20.75 14.87
CA HIS A 83 17.45 -21.31 13.52
C HIS A 83 16.87 -20.32 12.51
N VAL A 84 17.69 -19.86 11.57
CA VAL A 84 17.31 -18.89 10.55
C VAL A 84 17.85 -19.37 9.21
N SER A 85 16.97 -19.52 8.23
CA SER A 85 17.35 -19.80 6.84
C SER A 85 18.31 -21.00 6.67
N GLY A 86 18.10 -22.06 7.45
CA GLY A 86 18.87 -23.30 7.37
C GLY A 86 20.15 -23.37 8.21
N TYR A 87 20.47 -22.34 9.00
CA TYR A 87 21.61 -22.37 9.93
C TYR A 87 21.23 -21.83 11.32
N ASN A 88 21.99 -22.21 12.34
CA ASN A 88 21.82 -21.67 13.69
C ASN A 88 22.73 -20.47 13.89
N GLN A 89 22.19 -19.41 14.47
CA GLN A 89 22.95 -18.25 14.92
C GLN A 89 22.59 -17.90 16.36
N LYS A 90 23.56 -17.37 17.10
CA LYS A 90 23.29 -16.90 18.46
C LYS A 90 22.58 -15.57 18.42
N TRP A 91 21.60 -15.42 19.31
CA TRP A 91 21.02 -14.12 19.60
C TRP A 91 22.00 -13.30 20.47
N ASP A 92 22.54 -12.22 19.92
CA ASP A 92 23.51 -11.34 20.57
C ASP A 92 23.05 -9.87 20.61
N MET A 93 21.75 -9.65 20.45
CA MET A 93 21.19 -8.31 20.24
C MET A 93 20.37 -7.84 21.45
N VAL A 94 20.64 -6.61 21.91
CA VAL A 94 19.75 -5.85 22.80
C VAL A 94 19.60 -4.44 22.24
N PRO A 95 18.36 -3.93 22.08
CA PRO A 95 18.14 -2.61 21.50
C PRO A 95 18.89 -1.46 22.19
N TYR A 96 19.64 -0.69 21.40
CA TYR A 96 20.28 0.56 21.80
C TYR A 96 19.29 1.73 21.85
N ASP A 97 19.65 2.80 22.54
CA ASP A 97 18.81 3.99 22.67
C ASP A 97 18.47 4.64 21.32
N VAL A 98 19.39 4.61 20.36
CA VAL A 98 19.13 5.12 18.99
C VAL A 98 18.08 4.29 18.26
N GLN A 99 18.05 2.97 18.50
CA GLN A 99 17.03 2.07 17.95
C GLN A 99 15.68 2.34 18.62
N LEU A 100 15.65 2.60 19.94
CA LEU A 100 14.42 3.02 20.62
C LEU A 100 13.86 4.34 20.03
N ILE A 101 14.72 5.31 19.71
CA ILE A 101 14.30 6.56 19.04
C ILE A 101 13.71 6.26 17.65
N GLY A 102 14.38 5.42 16.86
CA GLY A 102 13.91 5.00 15.54
C GLY A 102 12.55 4.30 15.61
N ALA A 103 12.38 3.39 16.57
CA ALA A 103 11.13 2.68 16.82
C ALA A 103 9.97 3.60 17.22
N ILE A 104 10.22 4.62 18.03
CA ILE A 104 9.20 5.63 18.39
C ILE A 104 8.82 6.45 17.15
N ALA A 105 9.81 6.82 16.34
CA ALA A 105 9.54 7.55 15.10
C ALA A 105 8.68 6.74 14.11
N MET A 106 8.99 5.45 13.93
CA MET A 106 8.20 4.53 13.08
C MET A 106 6.76 4.37 13.59
N HIS A 107 6.56 4.27 14.91
CA HIS A 107 5.22 4.19 15.51
C HIS A 107 4.36 5.40 15.16
N HIS A 108 4.93 6.61 15.22
CA HIS A 108 4.24 7.85 14.86
C HIS A 108 4.21 8.11 13.32
N GLY A 109 4.41 7.09 12.49
CA GLY A 109 4.30 7.19 11.04
C GLY A 109 5.39 8.00 10.35
N SER A 110 6.55 8.19 11.00
CA SER A 110 7.69 8.88 10.40
C SER A 110 8.68 7.91 9.77
N ILE A 111 9.40 8.36 8.74
CA ILE A 111 10.54 7.62 8.19
C ILE A 111 11.72 7.77 9.16
N ALA A 112 12.17 6.65 9.71
CA ALA A 112 13.36 6.59 10.56
C ALA A 112 14.60 6.32 9.69
N GLU A 113 15.32 7.38 9.32
CA GLU A 113 16.59 7.26 8.60
C GLU A 113 17.69 6.76 9.56
N MET A 114 18.11 5.51 9.35
CA MET A 114 19.15 4.85 10.12
C MET A 114 20.18 4.27 9.15
N MET A 115 21.47 4.45 9.45
CA MET A 115 22.53 3.92 8.58
C MET A 115 22.50 2.38 8.55
N THR A 116 22.97 1.81 7.45
CA THR A 116 23.15 0.35 7.34
C THR A 116 24.05 -0.15 8.48
N GLY A 117 23.60 -1.19 9.18
CA GLY A 117 24.29 -1.73 10.36
C GLY A 117 23.75 -1.21 11.70
N GLU A 118 22.93 -0.16 11.74
CA GLU A 118 22.30 0.34 12.98
C GLU A 118 21.17 -0.57 13.49
N GLY A 119 20.88 -1.69 12.80
CA GLY A 119 19.86 -2.67 13.21
C GLY A 119 18.42 -2.23 12.96
N LYS A 120 18.12 -1.80 11.72
CA LYS A 120 16.75 -1.46 11.26
C LYS A 120 15.74 -2.59 11.53
N THR A 121 16.14 -3.83 11.23
CA THR A 121 15.28 -5.02 11.40
C THR A 121 14.87 -5.25 12.86
N LEU A 122 15.82 -5.16 13.79
CA LEU A 122 15.52 -5.25 15.22
C LEU A 122 14.68 -4.05 15.68
N THR A 123 14.94 -2.86 15.14
CA THR A 123 14.21 -1.63 15.48
C THR A 123 12.73 -1.74 15.14
N ALA A 124 12.39 -2.33 13.99
CA ALA A 124 11.00 -2.53 13.57
C ALA A 124 10.20 -3.44 14.51
N SER A 125 10.85 -4.32 15.29
CA SER A 125 10.15 -5.26 16.19
C SER A 125 9.28 -4.58 17.23
N MET A 126 9.70 -3.41 17.72
CA MET A 126 9.01 -2.69 18.80
C MET A 126 7.66 -2.09 18.35
N PRO A 127 7.59 -1.28 17.28
CA PRO A 127 6.31 -0.80 16.75
C PRO A 127 5.43 -1.92 16.19
N LEU A 128 5.99 -3.01 15.65
CA LEU A 128 5.22 -4.20 15.26
C LEU A 128 4.56 -4.85 16.47
N PHE A 129 5.32 -5.11 17.54
CA PHE A 129 4.78 -5.69 18.77
C PHE A 129 3.65 -4.84 19.34
N LEU A 130 3.89 -3.54 19.54
CA LEU A 130 2.93 -2.62 20.14
C LEU A 130 1.61 -2.58 19.35
N ASN A 131 1.67 -2.46 18.03
CA ASN A 131 0.47 -2.38 17.20
C ASN A 131 -0.25 -3.74 17.11
N ALA A 132 0.48 -4.85 17.13
CA ALA A 132 -0.10 -6.19 17.13
C ALA A 132 -0.92 -6.49 18.41
N LEU A 133 -0.63 -5.84 19.54
CA LEU A 133 -1.43 -5.98 20.77
C LEU A 133 -2.89 -5.56 20.58
N THR A 134 -3.20 -4.72 19.60
CA THR A 134 -4.59 -4.32 19.28
C THR A 134 -5.43 -5.43 18.65
N GLY A 135 -4.80 -6.55 18.25
CA GLY A 135 -5.44 -7.61 17.49
C GLY A 135 -5.76 -7.23 16.04
N LYS A 136 -5.38 -6.02 15.59
CA LYS A 136 -5.59 -5.55 14.22
C LYS A 136 -4.41 -5.94 13.30
N PRO A 137 -4.60 -5.90 11.96
CA PRO A 137 -3.57 -6.34 11.00
C PRO A 137 -2.30 -5.51 11.10
N THR A 138 -1.17 -6.17 11.32
CA THR A 138 0.15 -5.54 11.45
C THR A 138 1.14 -6.20 10.50
N HIS A 139 1.64 -5.44 9.52
CA HIS A 139 2.46 -5.99 8.44
C HIS A 139 3.89 -5.41 8.45
N LEU A 140 4.89 -6.25 8.18
CA LEU A 140 6.22 -5.80 7.75
C LEU A 140 6.39 -6.09 6.27
N VAL A 141 6.65 -5.04 5.50
CA VAL A 141 6.88 -5.11 4.06
C VAL A 141 8.38 -5.06 3.80
N THR A 142 8.91 -6.06 3.11
CA THR A 142 10.32 -6.12 2.68
C THR A 142 10.41 -6.14 1.16
N VAL A 143 11.63 -6.01 0.63
CA VAL A 143 11.89 -5.98 -0.82
C VAL A 143 11.85 -7.37 -1.49
N ASN A 144 11.98 -8.46 -0.73
CA ASN A 144 11.92 -9.82 -1.30
C ASN A 144 11.54 -10.90 -0.27
N ASP A 145 11.09 -12.04 -0.79
CA ASP A 145 10.63 -13.20 0.00
C ASP A 145 11.71 -13.77 0.91
N TYR A 146 12.99 -13.72 0.51
CA TYR A 146 14.09 -14.20 1.35
C TYR A 146 14.20 -13.37 2.64
N LEU A 147 14.17 -12.03 2.52
CA LEU A 147 14.22 -11.15 3.68
C LEU A 147 12.95 -11.29 4.54
N ALA A 148 11.78 -11.43 3.92
CA ALA A 148 10.53 -11.68 4.64
C ALA A 148 10.62 -12.97 5.49
N ASN A 149 11.07 -14.08 4.91
CA ASN A 149 11.26 -15.35 5.62
C ASN A 149 12.33 -15.25 6.70
N ARG A 150 13.53 -14.76 6.34
CA ARG A 150 14.66 -14.62 7.27
C ARG A 150 14.26 -13.82 8.50
N ASP A 151 13.61 -12.68 8.31
CA ASP A 151 13.27 -11.79 9.43
C ASP A 151 12.09 -12.33 10.24
N CYS A 152 11.14 -13.03 9.61
CA CYS A 152 10.07 -13.76 10.29
C CYS A 152 10.60 -14.92 11.15
N GLU A 153 11.63 -15.63 10.68
CA GLU A 153 12.31 -16.68 11.44
C GLU A 153 13.19 -16.10 12.54
N TRP A 154 13.90 -15.01 12.27
CA TRP A 154 14.87 -14.45 13.21
C TRP A 154 14.23 -13.51 14.24
N ILE A 155 13.72 -12.36 13.79
CA ILE A 155 13.11 -11.35 14.67
C ILE A 155 11.77 -11.85 15.21
N GLY A 156 11.11 -12.75 14.48
CA GLY A 156 9.88 -13.37 14.94
C GLY A 156 10.01 -14.15 16.25
N GLU A 157 11.21 -14.54 16.66
CA GLU A 157 11.43 -15.19 17.96
C GLU A 157 11.05 -14.27 19.14
N ILE A 158 11.21 -12.95 19.01
CA ILE A 158 10.76 -12.00 20.03
C ILE A 158 9.26 -12.16 20.25
N PHE A 159 8.49 -12.18 19.15
CA PHE A 159 7.04 -12.25 19.20
C PHE A 159 6.56 -13.63 19.67
N ARG A 160 7.18 -14.71 19.18
CA ARG A 160 6.88 -16.08 19.59
C ARG A 160 7.17 -16.30 21.08
N TYR A 161 8.27 -15.76 21.57
CA TYR A 161 8.60 -15.78 23.00
C TYR A 161 7.51 -15.09 23.84
N LEU A 162 6.95 -13.99 23.34
CA LEU A 162 5.85 -13.25 23.96
C LEU A 162 4.45 -13.83 23.65
N GLY A 163 4.36 -14.97 22.96
CA GLY A 163 3.10 -15.66 22.67
C GLY A 163 2.28 -15.06 21.52
N LEU A 164 2.87 -14.21 20.68
CA LEU A 164 2.26 -13.72 19.45
C LEU A 164 2.54 -14.68 18.29
N THR A 165 1.60 -14.71 17.35
CA THR A 165 1.72 -15.47 16.09
C THR A 165 2.33 -14.60 15.00
N VAL A 166 3.27 -15.19 14.24
CA VAL A 166 4.00 -14.50 13.17
C VAL A 166 4.12 -15.44 11.99
N LYS A 167 3.84 -14.94 10.78
CA LYS A 167 3.93 -15.72 9.55
C LYS A 167 4.55 -14.89 8.43
N ALA A 168 5.21 -15.56 7.49
CA ALA A 168 5.71 -14.97 6.27
C ALA A 168 4.78 -15.31 5.10
N LEU A 169 4.44 -14.31 4.31
CA LEU A 169 3.73 -14.42 3.05
C LEU A 169 4.75 -14.33 1.92
N VAL A 170 4.87 -15.42 1.16
CA VAL A 170 5.81 -15.54 0.06
C VAL A 170 5.09 -15.95 -1.22
N ASN A 171 5.74 -15.77 -2.36
CA ASN A 171 5.15 -16.04 -3.67
C ASN A 171 4.64 -17.49 -3.82
N GLN A 172 5.35 -18.44 -3.21
CA GLN A 172 4.99 -19.86 -3.25
C GLN A 172 3.80 -20.23 -2.37
N THR A 173 3.31 -19.32 -1.51
CA THR A 173 2.17 -19.57 -0.63
C THR A 173 0.91 -19.83 -1.46
N PRO A 174 0.31 -21.03 -1.36
CA PRO A 174 -0.94 -21.36 -2.04
C PRO A 174 -2.10 -20.46 -1.57
N PRO A 175 -3.06 -20.09 -2.45
CA PRO A 175 -4.16 -19.20 -2.08
C PRO A 175 -4.98 -19.65 -0.86
N HIS A 176 -5.16 -20.96 -0.67
CA HIS A 176 -5.95 -21.51 0.44
C HIS A 176 -5.26 -21.37 1.81
N GLU A 177 -3.93 -21.20 1.85
CA GLU A 177 -3.17 -21.00 3.09
C GLU A 177 -3.08 -19.52 3.49
N ARG A 178 -3.28 -18.60 2.53
CA ARG A 178 -3.11 -17.15 2.75
C ARG A 178 -4.01 -16.62 3.86
N LYS A 179 -5.25 -17.11 3.96
CA LYS A 179 -6.19 -16.71 5.00
C LYS A 179 -5.67 -17.05 6.41
N GLU A 180 -4.99 -18.18 6.59
CA GLU A 180 -4.36 -18.54 7.86
C GLU A 180 -3.16 -17.64 8.15
N ILE A 181 -2.36 -17.32 7.13
CA ILE A 181 -1.21 -16.40 7.28
C ILE A 181 -1.68 -15.01 7.72
N TYR A 182 -2.71 -14.45 7.07
CA TYR A 182 -3.27 -13.16 7.47
C TYR A 182 -3.96 -13.18 8.83
N ALA A 183 -4.34 -14.34 9.37
CA ALA A 183 -4.88 -14.47 10.71
C ALA A 183 -3.81 -14.34 11.81
N ALA A 184 -2.51 -14.39 11.46
CA ALA A 184 -1.44 -14.12 12.42
C ALA A 184 -1.49 -12.68 12.96
N ASP A 185 -0.94 -12.47 14.15
CA ASP A 185 -0.82 -11.15 14.78
C ASP A 185 0.06 -10.22 13.92
N ILE A 186 1.17 -10.77 13.39
CA ILE A 186 2.13 -10.05 12.54
C ILE A 186 2.41 -10.86 11.25
N VAL A 187 2.36 -10.19 10.11
CA VAL A 187 2.65 -10.79 8.80
C VAL A 187 3.84 -10.11 8.15
N TYR A 188 4.86 -10.88 7.80
CA TYR A 188 5.98 -10.45 6.98
C TYR A 188 5.68 -10.77 5.52
N GLY A 189 6.04 -9.91 4.58
CA GLY A 189 5.83 -10.19 3.16
C GLY A 189 6.38 -9.10 2.26
N THR A 190 6.20 -9.24 0.95
CA THR A 190 6.61 -8.21 -0.02
C THR A 190 5.45 -7.32 -0.41
N ALA A 191 5.76 -6.12 -0.90
CA ALA A 191 4.75 -5.17 -1.37
C ALA A 191 3.88 -5.78 -2.48
N SER A 192 4.50 -6.57 -3.36
CA SER A 192 3.83 -7.29 -4.44
C SER A 192 2.82 -8.31 -3.91
N GLU A 193 3.19 -9.14 -2.94
CA GLU A 193 2.28 -10.16 -2.40
C GLU A 193 1.07 -9.55 -1.69
N PHE A 194 1.28 -8.55 -0.83
CA PHE A 194 0.19 -7.81 -0.19
C PHE A 194 -0.71 -7.12 -1.23
N GLY A 195 -0.13 -6.48 -2.24
CA GLY A 195 -0.89 -5.77 -3.26
C GLY A 195 -1.69 -6.70 -4.17
N PHE A 196 -1.12 -7.85 -4.58
CA PHE A 196 -1.85 -8.83 -5.38
C PHE A 196 -2.97 -9.51 -4.60
N ASP A 197 -2.78 -9.80 -3.31
CA ASP A 197 -3.88 -10.31 -2.47
C ASP A 197 -5.00 -9.29 -2.32
N TYR A 198 -4.68 -8.01 -2.13
CA TYR A 198 -5.67 -6.94 -2.12
C TYR A 198 -6.46 -6.92 -3.44
N LEU A 199 -5.77 -7.00 -4.58
CA LEU A 199 -6.43 -7.05 -5.89
C LEU A 199 -7.31 -8.30 -6.04
N ARG A 200 -6.85 -9.48 -5.61
CA ARG A 200 -7.63 -10.73 -5.65
C ARG A 200 -8.88 -10.64 -4.78
N ASP A 201 -8.75 -10.13 -3.56
CA ASP A 201 -9.85 -9.97 -2.61
C ASP A 201 -10.95 -9.01 -3.13
N ASN A 202 -10.60 -8.06 -4.00
CA ASN A 202 -11.53 -7.05 -4.53
C ASN A 202 -12.02 -7.33 -5.97
N SER A 203 -11.35 -8.20 -6.73
CA SER A 203 -11.71 -8.47 -8.14
C SER A 203 -12.12 -9.91 -8.43
N MET A 204 -11.67 -10.86 -7.61
CA MET A 204 -11.88 -12.30 -7.85
C MET A 204 -12.77 -12.95 -6.80
N ALA A 205 -12.69 -12.51 -5.53
CA ALA A 205 -13.56 -13.01 -4.48
C ALA A 205 -15.03 -12.67 -4.76
N ARG A 206 -15.91 -13.66 -4.62
CA ARG A 206 -17.37 -13.52 -4.83
C ARG A 206 -18.12 -13.24 -3.53
N SER A 207 -17.48 -13.45 -2.39
CA SER A 207 -18.04 -13.28 -1.06
C SER A 207 -16.97 -12.79 -0.07
N PRO A 208 -17.36 -12.10 1.01
CA PRO A 208 -16.41 -11.69 2.06
C PRO A 208 -15.66 -12.87 2.68
N GLU A 209 -16.28 -14.06 2.72
CA GLU A 209 -15.67 -15.26 3.29
C GLU A 209 -14.51 -15.81 2.44
N GLU A 210 -14.48 -15.48 1.15
CA GLU A 210 -13.38 -15.83 0.23
C GLU A 210 -12.17 -14.89 0.36
N GLN A 211 -12.34 -13.73 1.01
CA GLN A 211 -11.23 -12.78 1.19
C GLN A 211 -10.19 -13.32 2.18
N CYS A 212 -8.92 -13.09 1.85
CA CYS A 212 -7.79 -13.53 2.66
C CYS A 212 -7.34 -12.47 3.65
N GLN A 213 -7.31 -11.19 3.24
CA GLN A 213 -6.89 -10.09 4.09
C GLN A 213 -7.96 -9.73 5.12
N ARG A 214 -7.52 -9.18 6.25
CA ARG A 214 -8.40 -8.73 7.35
C ARG A 214 -8.33 -7.22 7.62
N GLY A 215 -8.02 -6.44 6.57
CA GLY A 215 -7.91 -4.98 6.61
C GLY A 215 -6.47 -4.46 6.63
N HIS A 216 -6.33 -3.13 6.67
CA HIS A 216 -5.04 -2.44 6.61
C HIS A 216 -4.95 -1.46 7.79
N TYR A 217 -4.31 -1.89 8.89
CA TYR A 217 -4.23 -1.08 10.11
C TYR A 217 -2.85 -0.46 10.30
N PHE A 218 -1.79 -1.28 10.35
CA PHE A 218 -0.43 -0.79 10.52
C PHE A 218 0.55 -1.56 9.63
N ALA A 219 1.43 -0.83 8.94
CA ALA A 219 2.46 -1.42 8.10
C ALA A 219 3.78 -0.67 8.28
N ILE A 220 4.87 -1.41 8.44
CA ILE A 220 6.24 -0.89 8.35
C ILE A 220 6.82 -1.34 7.03
N ILE A 221 7.42 -0.40 6.30
CA ILE A 221 8.03 -0.65 5.00
C ILE A 221 9.54 -0.54 5.18
N ASP A 222 10.25 -1.67 5.08
CA ASP A 222 11.71 -1.70 5.02
C ASP A 222 12.17 -1.32 3.61
N GLU A 223 13.30 -0.59 3.53
CA GLU A 223 13.80 0.03 2.30
C GLU A 223 12.70 0.82 1.54
N VAL A 224 12.10 1.78 2.24
CA VAL A 224 10.96 2.59 1.78
C VAL A 224 11.22 3.33 0.47
N ASP A 225 12.48 3.71 0.20
CA ASP A 225 12.89 4.32 -1.06
C ASP A 225 12.77 3.34 -2.22
N SER A 226 13.25 2.11 -2.04
CA SER A 226 13.14 1.06 -3.05
C SER A 226 11.68 0.73 -3.36
N ILE A 227 10.84 0.61 -2.34
CA ILE A 227 9.44 0.17 -2.52
C ILE A 227 8.53 1.32 -2.98
N LEU A 228 8.53 2.46 -2.27
CA LEU A 228 7.59 3.55 -2.55
C LEU A 228 8.04 4.51 -3.66
N ILE A 229 9.31 4.47 -4.07
CA ILE A 229 9.83 5.31 -5.15
C ILE A 229 10.17 4.47 -6.38
N ASP A 230 11.06 3.48 -6.24
CA ASP A 230 11.57 2.75 -7.40
C ASP A 230 10.57 1.72 -7.95
N GLU A 231 9.94 0.92 -7.09
CA GLU A 231 8.95 -0.09 -7.51
C GLU A 231 7.60 0.53 -7.86
N ALA A 232 7.22 1.64 -7.23
CA ALA A 232 5.95 2.34 -7.46
C ALA A 232 5.75 2.86 -8.89
N ARG A 233 6.79 2.80 -9.74
CA ARG A 233 6.71 3.13 -11.17
C ARG A 233 5.86 2.15 -11.98
N THR A 234 5.71 0.90 -11.51
CA THR A 234 4.96 -0.14 -12.23
C THR A 234 3.73 -0.55 -11.42
N PRO A 235 2.51 -0.44 -11.98
CA PRO A 235 1.31 -0.87 -11.27
C PRO A 235 1.22 -2.40 -11.19
N LEU A 236 0.58 -2.90 -10.13
CA LEU A 236 0.20 -4.31 -10.02
C LEU A 236 -1.04 -4.58 -10.88
N ILE A 237 -0.95 -5.55 -11.79
CA ILE A 237 -2.01 -5.86 -12.75
C ILE A 237 -2.33 -7.37 -12.70
N ILE A 238 -3.60 -7.70 -12.47
CA ILE A 238 -4.15 -9.03 -12.74
C ILE A 238 -4.82 -8.99 -14.10
N SER A 239 -4.27 -9.71 -15.08
CA SER A 239 -4.89 -9.88 -16.39
C SER A 239 -5.56 -11.25 -16.49
N GLY A 240 -6.71 -11.30 -17.16
CA GLY A 240 -7.45 -12.52 -17.43
C GLY A 240 -7.96 -12.52 -18.87
N PRO A 241 -8.12 -13.69 -19.49
CA PRO A 241 -8.66 -13.77 -20.84
C PRO A 241 -10.08 -13.19 -20.86
N SER A 242 -10.36 -12.29 -21.81
CA SER A 242 -11.72 -11.79 -21.98
C SER A 242 -12.61 -12.91 -22.52
N SER A 243 -13.73 -13.19 -21.86
CA SER A 243 -14.78 -14.09 -22.35
C SER A 243 -15.55 -13.52 -23.55
N GLN A 244 -15.19 -12.33 -24.05
CA GLN A 244 -15.87 -11.72 -25.19
C GLN A 244 -15.74 -12.61 -26.42
N SER A 245 -16.86 -13.26 -26.77
CA SER A 245 -17.04 -13.87 -28.07
C SER A 245 -16.93 -12.75 -29.11
N ARG A 246 -15.97 -12.86 -30.04
CA ARG A 246 -15.91 -12.01 -31.23
C ARG A 246 -17.24 -12.00 -32.01
N GLN A 247 -18.11 -12.96 -31.73
CA GLN A 247 -19.46 -13.11 -32.27
C GLN A 247 -20.29 -11.82 -32.33
N MET A 248 -20.25 -10.95 -31.32
CA MET A 248 -21.05 -9.71 -31.36
C MET A 248 -20.43 -8.67 -32.30
N TYR A 249 -19.10 -8.52 -32.29
CA TYR A 249 -18.40 -7.67 -33.26
C TYR A 249 -18.60 -8.17 -34.69
N ASP A 250 -18.47 -9.47 -34.92
CA ASP A 250 -18.65 -10.09 -36.22
C ASP A 250 -20.10 -9.94 -36.72
N ALA A 251 -21.09 -10.14 -35.83
CA ALA A 251 -22.50 -9.98 -36.16
C ALA A 251 -22.89 -8.53 -36.46
N LEU A 252 -22.34 -7.56 -35.73
CA LEU A 252 -22.67 -6.14 -35.89
C LEU A 252 -21.88 -5.46 -37.01
N LYS A 253 -20.71 -5.97 -37.38
CA LYS A 253 -19.85 -5.38 -38.42
C LYS A 253 -20.59 -5.17 -39.74
N GLY A 254 -21.32 -6.18 -40.21
CA GLY A 254 -22.09 -6.11 -41.46
C GLY A 254 -23.22 -5.07 -41.42
N PRO A 255 -24.18 -5.18 -40.47
CA PRO A 255 -25.26 -4.20 -40.31
C PRO A 255 -24.79 -2.76 -40.11
N VAL A 256 -23.77 -2.53 -39.27
CA VAL A 256 -23.22 -1.18 -39.05
C VAL A 256 -22.59 -0.63 -40.33
N SER A 257 -21.80 -1.43 -41.05
CA SER A 257 -21.22 -1.03 -42.33
C SER A 257 -22.30 -0.64 -43.35
N ASN A 258 -23.37 -1.43 -43.44
CA ASN A 258 -24.49 -1.14 -44.34
C ASN A 258 -25.21 0.17 -43.99
N ILE A 259 -25.37 0.48 -42.70
CA ILE A 259 -25.95 1.76 -42.26
C ILE A 259 -25.05 2.92 -42.69
N VAL A 260 -23.74 2.81 -42.47
CA VAL A 260 -22.77 3.84 -42.86
C VAL A 260 -22.78 4.08 -44.38
N ILE A 261 -22.84 3.01 -45.19
CA ILE A 261 -22.95 3.13 -46.66
C ILE A 261 -24.23 3.88 -47.04
N LYS A 262 -25.39 3.48 -46.51
CA LYS A 262 -26.67 4.13 -46.80
C LYS A 262 -26.69 5.60 -46.39
N GLN A 263 -26.09 5.94 -45.24
CA GLN A 263 -25.93 7.32 -44.80
C GLN A 263 -25.05 8.12 -45.75
N ARG A 264 -23.92 7.55 -46.20
CA ARG A 264 -23.02 8.20 -47.17
C ARG A 264 -23.71 8.47 -48.49
N ASP A 265 -24.45 7.50 -49.00
CA ASP A 265 -25.19 7.63 -50.26
C ASP A 265 -26.28 8.69 -50.17
N LEU A 266 -27.00 8.75 -49.04
CA LEU A 266 -27.98 9.80 -48.78
C LEU A 266 -27.33 11.19 -48.75
N CYS A 267 -26.23 11.36 -48.03
CA CYS A 267 -25.50 12.63 -47.97
C CYS A 267 -24.99 13.06 -49.36
N ASN A 268 -24.43 12.13 -50.15
CA ASN A 268 -23.97 12.41 -51.51
C ASN A 268 -25.11 12.82 -52.42
N LYS A 269 -26.27 12.15 -52.31
CA LYS A 269 -27.46 12.48 -53.08
C LYS A 269 -27.96 13.89 -52.74
N LEU A 270 -28.11 14.20 -51.45
CA LEU A 270 -28.52 15.53 -50.99
C LEU A 270 -27.53 16.62 -51.43
N ALA A 271 -26.22 16.36 -51.37
CA ALA A 271 -25.19 17.29 -51.84
C ALA A 271 -25.21 17.50 -53.35
N SER A 272 -25.52 16.46 -54.13
CA SER A 272 -25.67 16.56 -55.60
C SER A 272 -26.95 17.32 -55.98
N GLU A 273 -28.06 17.03 -55.31
CA GLU A 273 -29.33 17.76 -55.49
C GLU A 273 -29.16 19.23 -55.13
N GLY A 274 -28.52 19.53 -54.00
CA GLY A 274 -28.17 20.88 -53.61
C GLY A 274 -27.32 21.60 -54.66
N ARG A 275 -26.29 20.94 -55.22
CA ARG A 275 -25.47 21.51 -56.32
C ARG A 275 -26.29 21.79 -57.57
N LYS A 276 -27.16 20.86 -58.00
CA LYS A 276 -28.03 21.07 -59.18
C LYS A 276 -29.00 22.24 -58.99
N ILE A 277 -29.54 22.41 -57.78
CA ILE A 277 -30.41 23.55 -57.46
C ILE A 277 -29.61 24.85 -57.54
N LEU A 278 -28.40 24.88 -56.98
CA LEU A 278 -27.51 26.04 -57.04
C LEU A 278 -27.10 26.40 -58.47
N GLU A 279 -26.79 25.40 -59.32
CA GLU A 279 -26.50 25.59 -60.75
C GLU A 279 -27.70 26.18 -61.49
N LYS A 280 -28.91 25.65 -61.26
CA LYS A 280 -30.15 26.16 -61.88
C LYS A 280 -30.46 27.61 -61.50
N LEU A 281 -30.09 28.01 -60.28
CA LEU A 281 -30.26 29.38 -59.80
C LEU A 281 -29.12 30.31 -60.26
N GLY A 282 -28.14 29.82 -61.02
CA GLY A 282 -27.01 30.61 -61.53
C GLY A 282 -25.98 30.99 -60.46
N LEU A 283 -25.87 30.21 -59.38
CA LEU A 283 -25.10 30.56 -58.18
C LEU A 283 -23.81 29.76 -58.01
N LEU A 284 -23.40 29.06 -59.06
CA LEU A 284 -22.19 28.25 -59.13
C LEU A 284 -21.40 28.66 -60.37
N ASN A 285 -20.19 29.18 -60.18
CA ASN A 285 -19.27 29.52 -61.27
C ASN A 285 -18.48 28.28 -61.72
N GLU A 286 -17.86 28.34 -62.91
CA GLU A 286 -17.15 27.22 -63.57
C GLU A 286 -15.99 26.60 -62.74
N GLU A 287 -15.58 27.22 -61.63
CA GLU A 287 -14.56 26.71 -60.69
C GLU A 287 -15.12 26.17 -59.35
N GLY A 288 -16.46 26.17 -59.15
CA GLY A 288 -17.10 25.55 -57.98
C GLY A 288 -17.06 26.36 -56.68
N GLU A 289 -16.67 27.63 -56.70
CA GLU A 289 -16.82 28.55 -55.56
C GLU A 289 -18.17 29.31 -55.61
N GLN A 290 -18.74 29.59 -54.43
CA GLN A 290 -20.02 30.28 -54.27
C GLN A 290 -19.91 31.76 -54.65
N GLU A 291 -20.62 32.19 -55.69
CA GLU A 291 -20.86 33.61 -55.91
C GLU A 291 -21.90 34.14 -54.91
N LYS A 292 -21.65 35.35 -54.37
CA LYS A 292 -22.55 35.99 -53.41
C LYS A 292 -23.81 36.49 -54.13
N LEU A 293 -24.89 35.75 -53.90
CA LEU A 293 -26.28 36.09 -54.21
C LEU A 293 -26.71 37.54 -53.88
N SER A 294 -27.52 38.13 -54.74
CA SER A 294 -28.31 39.32 -54.41
C SER A 294 -29.47 38.99 -53.45
N LYS A 295 -30.04 40.00 -52.77
CA LYS A 295 -31.09 39.81 -51.75
C LYS A 295 -32.40 39.22 -52.28
N GLU A 296 -32.70 39.40 -53.57
CA GLU A 296 -33.93 38.86 -54.19
C GLU A 296 -33.76 37.39 -54.57
N GLU A 297 -32.63 37.04 -55.19
CA GLU A 297 -32.30 35.65 -55.53
C GLU A 297 -32.11 34.76 -54.29
N GLY A 298 -31.68 35.36 -53.16
CA GLY A 298 -31.60 34.67 -51.87
C GLY A 298 -32.96 34.24 -51.30
N LYS A 299 -34.05 34.97 -51.58
CA LYS A 299 -35.39 34.63 -51.12
C LYS A 299 -36.01 33.48 -51.92
N GLU A 300 -35.86 33.47 -53.24
CA GLU A 300 -36.31 32.35 -54.08
C GLU A 300 -35.56 31.04 -53.74
N LYS A 301 -34.28 31.16 -53.38
CA LYS A 301 -33.47 30.02 -52.92
C LYS A 301 -33.93 29.45 -51.58
N GLU A 302 -34.30 30.28 -50.61
CA GLU A 302 -34.86 29.83 -49.32
C GLU A 302 -36.20 29.11 -49.51
N GLU A 303 -37.02 29.55 -50.47
CA GLU A 303 -38.31 28.94 -50.77
C GLU A 303 -38.16 27.58 -51.47
N ALA A 304 -37.15 27.45 -52.35
CA ALA A 304 -36.79 26.18 -52.99
C ALA A 304 -36.18 25.15 -52.01
N PHE A 305 -35.48 25.59 -50.96
CA PHE A 305 -34.92 24.72 -49.93
C PHE A 305 -35.97 24.21 -48.90
N ARG A 306 -37.16 24.81 -48.87
CA ARG A 306 -38.26 24.44 -47.95
C ARG A 306 -39.23 23.40 -48.51
N LYS A 307 -39.19 23.10 -49.82
CA LYS A 307 -39.95 22.02 -50.47
C LYS A 307 -39.12 20.76 -50.58
#